data_AF-A0A1G2GAN8-F1
#
_entry.id   AF-A0A1G2GAN8-F1
#
_cell.length_a   1.000
_cell.length_b   1.000
_cell.length_c   1.000
_cell.angle_alpha   90.00
_cell.angle_beta   90.00
_cell.angle_gamma   90.00
#
_symmetry.space_group_name_H-M   'P 1'
#
loop_
_entity.id
_entity.type
_entity.pdbx_description
1 polymer ?
#
loop_
_entity_poly.entity_id
_entity_poly.type
_entity_poly.pdbx_seq_one_letter_code
_entity_poly.pdbx_strand_id
1 'polypeptide(L)'
;MSIEKPTTETKPVDPERQAKEERLQRARSEVESMRDREGKLLDNGIKETVVHCMALGLPTEQSCEGHLEQDKGFPTPWVSFKALGRPTWWYEGQKEIWEEVAREYGMLLEDVQSFANEKAYYEAQKREGDFMRVHKTEEDGVEEVSLIMTPEYQEWQKKNEALKNRLQNLMKEFNLSGNIKGTHKELVLTEDGDTLTLHPGAVDYQRHFDAKIHEEGSARPDNPEDYKALGVRLHEYQDEMKDFNSFLEACYFSRGFDISALEE
;
A
#
# COMPACT_ATOMS: atom_id res chain seq x y z
N MET A 1 65.73 6.93 4.00
CA MET A 1 64.59 6.84 3.05
C MET A 1 63.33 6.98 3.88
N SER A 2 62.75 8.18 3.91
CA SER A 2 61.50 8.45 4.60
C SER A 2 60.36 8.12 3.64
N ILE A 3 59.49 7.18 4.03
CA ILE A 3 58.30 6.81 3.27
C ILE A 3 57.21 7.78 3.72
N GLU A 4 56.92 8.78 2.88
CA GLU A 4 55.75 9.64 3.06
C GLU A 4 54.48 8.77 2.92
N LYS A 5 53.66 8.75 3.97
CA LYS A 5 52.34 8.13 3.91
C LYS A 5 51.43 9.00 3.04
N PRO A 6 50.66 8.43 2.11
CA PRO A 6 49.71 9.20 1.33
C PRO A 6 48.59 9.65 2.26
N THR A 7 48.49 10.96 2.46
CA THR A 7 47.30 11.61 3.01
C THR A 7 46.19 11.50 1.97
N THR A 8 45.28 10.55 2.18
CA THR A 8 44.00 10.51 1.47
C THR A 8 43.20 11.74 1.88
N GLU A 9 43.23 12.79 1.05
CA GLU A 9 42.26 13.87 1.09
C GLU A 9 40.86 13.29 0.87
N THR A 10 40.12 13.11 1.95
CA THR A 10 38.68 12.87 1.91
C THR A 10 38.02 14.10 1.32
N LYS A 11 37.51 13.99 0.09
CA LYS A 11 36.62 15.01 -0.49
C LYS A 11 35.47 15.29 0.49
N PRO A 12 35.00 16.55 0.61
CA PRO A 12 33.83 16.85 1.41
C PRO A 12 32.64 16.03 0.90
N VAL A 13 32.01 15.25 1.78
CA VAL A 13 30.76 14.55 1.49
C VAL A 13 29.69 15.62 1.30
N ASP A 14 28.90 15.52 0.24
CA ASP A 14 27.77 16.39 -0.03
C ASP A 14 26.72 16.23 1.11
N PRO A 15 26.46 17.27 1.93
CA PRO A 15 25.57 17.15 3.09
C PRO A 15 24.15 16.70 2.74
N GLU A 16 23.64 17.09 1.55
CA GLU A 16 22.31 16.68 1.09
C GLU A 16 22.27 15.17 0.83
N ARG A 17 23.31 14.65 0.16
CA ARG A 17 23.44 13.21 -0.10
C ARG A 17 23.55 12.42 1.19
N GLN A 18 24.33 12.90 2.17
CA GLN A 18 24.45 12.24 3.47
C GLN A 18 23.09 12.18 4.18
N ALA A 19 22.33 13.28 4.21
CA ALA A 19 20.99 13.28 4.80
C ALA A 19 20.04 12.31 4.09
N LYS A 20 20.12 12.21 2.75
CA LYS A 20 19.38 11.22 1.95
C LYS A 20 19.75 9.78 2.33
N GLU A 21 21.04 9.48 2.48
CA GLU A 21 21.53 8.16 2.88
C GLU A 21 21.08 7.80 4.31
N GLU A 22 21.13 8.74 5.25
CA GLU A 22 20.66 8.53 6.62
C GLU A 22 19.16 8.24 6.69
N ARG A 23 18.34 8.98 5.92
CA ARG A 23 16.89 8.72 5.82
C ARG A 23 16.60 7.36 5.21
N LEU A 24 17.33 6.99 4.15
CA LEU A 24 17.17 5.68 3.52
C LEU A 24 17.52 4.56 4.51
N GLN A 25 18.58 4.74 5.32
CA GLN A 25 18.95 3.78 6.36
C GLN A 25 17.90 3.67 7.48
N ARG A 26 17.25 4.78 7.85
CA ARG A 26 16.12 4.75 8.79
C ARG A 26 14.95 3.95 8.21
N ALA A 27 14.57 4.22 6.96
CA ALA A 27 13.51 3.47 6.28
C ALA A 27 13.81 1.96 6.21
N ARG A 28 15.05 1.57 5.86
CA ARG A 28 15.49 0.16 5.91
C ARG A 28 15.31 -0.47 7.28
N SER A 29 15.75 0.24 8.32
CA SER A 29 15.67 -0.25 9.70
C SER A 29 14.21 -0.44 10.15
N GLU A 30 13.33 0.47 9.74
CA GLU A 30 11.90 0.39 10.02
C GLU A 30 11.28 -0.82 9.31
N VAL A 31 11.51 -0.97 8.00
CA VAL A 31 11.02 -2.08 7.17
C VAL A 31 11.46 -3.46 7.68
N GLU A 32 12.69 -3.60 8.18
CA GLU A 32 13.17 -4.86 8.79
C GLU A 32 12.43 -5.23 10.09
N SER A 33 11.88 -4.24 10.78
CA SER A 33 11.11 -4.43 12.01
C SER A 33 9.61 -4.60 11.79
N MET A 34 9.10 -4.23 10.61
CA MET A 34 7.67 -4.34 10.29
C MET A 34 7.22 -5.80 10.32
N ARG A 35 6.00 -6.01 10.81
CA ARG A 35 5.33 -7.30 10.88
C ARG A 35 3.89 -7.14 10.45
N ASP A 36 3.35 -8.13 9.77
CA ASP A 36 1.91 -8.23 9.55
C ASP A 36 1.17 -8.62 10.84
N ARG A 37 -0.16 -8.72 10.76
CA ARG A 37 -1.01 -9.12 11.89
C ARG A 37 -0.73 -10.54 12.42
N GLU A 38 -0.04 -11.37 11.63
CA GLU A 38 0.35 -12.74 11.98
C GLU A 38 1.78 -12.79 12.54
N GLY A 39 2.46 -11.64 12.65
CA GLY A 39 3.84 -11.56 13.11
C GLY A 39 4.87 -11.95 12.05
N LYS A 40 4.49 -12.01 10.77
CA LYS A 40 5.40 -12.32 9.66
C LYS A 40 6.08 -11.06 9.14
N LEU A 41 7.33 -11.22 8.73
CA LEU A 41 8.13 -10.18 8.08
C LEU A 41 7.64 -9.88 6.67
N LEU A 42 8.01 -8.70 6.16
CA LEU A 42 7.86 -8.39 4.74
C LEU A 42 8.70 -9.35 3.89
N ASP A 43 8.16 -9.67 2.72
CA ASP A 43 8.79 -10.47 1.69
C ASP A 43 10.09 -9.81 1.19
N ASN A 44 11.19 -10.57 1.11
CA ASN A 44 12.50 -10.01 0.80
C ASN A 44 12.57 -9.36 -0.60
N GLY A 45 11.80 -9.86 -1.57
CA GLY A 45 11.80 -9.35 -2.95
C GLY A 45 11.19 -7.95 -3.10
N ILE A 46 10.43 -7.46 -2.12
CA ILE A 46 9.73 -6.16 -2.20
C ILE A 46 10.21 -5.13 -1.17
N LYS A 47 11.03 -5.53 -0.19
CA LYS A 47 11.51 -4.65 0.89
C LYS A 47 12.13 -3.35 0.39
N GLU A 48 13.06 -3.41 -0.56
CA GLU A 48 13.73 -2.19 -1.05
C GLU A 48 12.74 -1.26 -1.78
N THR A 49 11.73 -1.80 -2.46
CA THR A 49 10.66 -0.99 -3.05
C THR A 49 9.90 -0.22 -1.97
N VAL A 50 9.52 -0.89 -0.88
CA VAL A 50 8.86 -0.26 0.28
C VAL A 50 9.76 0.80 0.91
N VAL A 51 11.05 0.49 1.10
CA VAL A 51 12.06 1.43 1.62
C VAL A 51 12.14 2.71 0.79
N HIS A 52 12.24 2.60 -0.53
CA HIS A 52 12.31 3.78 -1.41
C HIS A 52 10.99 4.55 -1.43
N CYS A 53 9.84 3.87 -1.42
CA CYS A 53 8.54 4.53 -1.25
C CYS A 53 8.49 5.37 0.04
N MET A 54 8.86 4.79 1.17
CA MET A 54 8.90 5.50 2.46
C MET A 54 9.91 6.65 2.46
N ALA A 55 11.08 6.46 1.86
CA ALA A 55 12.10 7.51 1.74
C ALA A 55 11.61 8.69 0.88
N LEU A 56 10.80 8.42 -0.15
CA LEU A 56 10.10 9.42 -0.98
C LEU A 56 8.85 10.02 -0.29
N GLY A 57 8.57 9.63 0.96
CA GLY A 57 7.39 10.07 1.71
C GLY A 57 6.09 9.66 1.05
N LEU A 58 6.05 8.43 0.55
CA LEU A 58 4.86 7.70 0.12
C LEU A 58 4.55 6.69 1.22
N PRO A 59 3.60 6.99 2.13
CA PRO A 59 3.31 6.08 3.24
C PRO A 59 2.68 4.80 2.70
N THR A 60 3.34 3.68 2.99
CA THR A 60 2.90 2.34 2.59
C THR A 60 2.07 1.70 3.70
N GLU A 61 1.00 1.01 3.33
CA GLU A 61 0.10 0.32 4.26
C GLU A 61 0.41 -1.18 4.32
N GLN A 62 0.43 -1.84 3.15
CA GLN A 62 0.71 -3.26 2.99
C GLN A 62 1.43 -3.52 1.66
N SER A 63 2.12 -4.66 1.55
CA SER A 63 2.77 -5.09 0.32
C SER A 63 2.86 -6.61 0.22
N CYS A 64 3.08 -7.14 -0.98
CA CYS A 64 3.34 -8.55 -1.24
C CYS A 64 4.30 -8.69 -2.42
N GLU A 65 5.24 -9.64 -2.40
CA GLU A 65 6.15 -9.88 -3.55
C GLU A 65 5.52 -10.70 -4.69
N GLY A 66 4.28 -11.16 -4.49
CA GLY A 66 3.56 -12.04 -5.40
C GLY A 66 3.97 -13.50 -5.22
N HIS A 67 2.97 -14.38 -5.04
CA HIS A 67 3.18 -15.79 -4.73
C HIS A 67 2.29 -16.71 -5.57
N LEU A 68 2.79 -17.89 -5.90
CA LEU A 68 1.99 -18.91 -6.61
C LEU A 68 1.23 -19.82 -5.65
N GLU A 69 1.59 -19.86 -4.37
CA GLU A 69 0.91 -20.69 -3.38
C GLU A 69 -0.44 -20.11 -2.98
N GLN A 70 -1.45 -20.97 -2.93
CA GLN A 70 -2.85 -20.55 -2.83
C GLN A 70 -3.16 -19.69 -1.60
N ASP A 71 -2.45 -19.97 -0.52
CA ASP A 71 -2.55 -19.37 0.81
C ASP A 71 -1.63 -18.15 1.02
N LYS A 72 -0.76 -17.82 0.06
CA LYS A 72 0.28 -16.78 0.24
C LYS A 72 0.00 -15.45 -0.48
N GLY A 73 -1.17 -15.29 -1.09
CA GLY A 73 -1.61 -14.00 -1.64
C GLY A 73 -1.78 -13.98 -3.15
N PHE A 74 -1.58 -12.81 -3.76
CA PHE A 74 -1.81 -12.57 -5.20
C PHE A 74 -0.63 -13.08 -6.03
N PRO A 75 -0.83 -13.53 -7.28
CA PRO A 75 0.24 -13.97 -8.18
C PRO A 75 0.91 -12.80 -8.91
N THR A 76 1.01 -11.66 -8.24
CA THR A 76 1.67 -10.45 -8.73
C THR A 76 2.12 -9.62 -7.52
N PRO A 77 3.31 -8.99 -7.56
CA PRO A 77 3.74 -8.09 -6.51
C PRO A 77 2.85 -6.84 -6.45
N TRP A 78 2.70 -6.26 -5.28
CA TRP A 78 1.97 -5.01 -5.11
C TRP A 78 2.41 -4.25 -3.86
N VAL A 79 2.24 -2.94 -3.89
CA VAL A 79 2.39 -2.06 -2.73
C VAL A 79 1.14 -1.22 -2.62
N SER A 80 0.55 -1.19 -1.43
CA SER A 80 -0.61 -0.36 -1.12
C SER A 80 -0.20 0.84 -0.27
N PHE A 81 -0.94 1.93 -0.42
CA PHE A 81 -0.65 3.22 0.15
C PHE A 81 -1.90 3.83 0.75
N LYS A 82 -1.72 4.58 1.84
CA LYS A 82 -2.73 5.43 2.47
C LYS A 82 -2.06 6.67 3.01
N ALA A 83 -2.74 7.80 2.97
CA ALA A 83 -2.28 8.97 3.69
C ALA A 83 -2.23 8.67 5.21
N LEU A 84 -1.23 9.22 5.89
CA LEU A 84 -1.10 9.09 7.35
C LEU A 84 -2.25 9.79 8.07
N GLY A 85 -2.53 9.33 9.29
CA GLY A 85 -3.51 9.96 10.17
C GLY A 85 -4.96 9.76 9.74
N ARG A 86 -5.27 8.63 9.10
CA ARG A 86 -6.65 8.24 8.81
C ARG A 86 -7.45 8.18 10.11
N PRO A 87 -8.56 8.92 10.25
CA PRO A 87 -9.38 8.83 11.45
C PRO A 87 -10.03 7.45 11.53
N THR A 88 -10.21 6.96 12.76
CA THR A 88 -10.92 5.71 13.03
C THR A 88 -12.37 5.77 12.55
N TRP A 89 -13.00 6.93 12.73
CA TRP A 89 -14.39 7.19 12.38
C TRP A 89 -14.47 8.15 11.21
N TRP A 90 -15.27 7.79 10.20
CA TRP A 90 -15.31 8.50 8.93
C TRP A 90 -16.67 9.11 8.60
N TYR A 91 -17.70 8.83 9.41
CA TYR A 91 -19.01 9.48 9.34
C TYR A 91 -19.65 9.67 10.72
N GLU A 92 -20.59 10.61 10.83
CA GLU A 92 -21.34 10.91 12.06
C GLU A 92 -22.23 9.73 12.48
N GLY A 93 -22.19 9.34 13.76
CA GLY A 93 -22.97 8.20 14.27
C GLY A 93 -22.20 6.86 14.27
N GLN A 94 -21.07 6.78 13.58
CA GLN A 94 -20.29 5.52 13.53
C GLN A 94 -19.79 5.12 14.91
N LYS A 95 -19.18 6.06 15.64
CA LYS A 95 -18.60 5.79 16.96
C LYS A 95 -19.68 5.33 17.95
N GLU A 96 -20.84 5.97 17.92
CA GLU A 96 -21.97 5.70 18.80
C GLU A 96 -22.50 4.28 18.63
N ILE A 97 -22.55 3.77 17.39
CA ILE A 97 -22.93 2.37 17.10
C ILE A 97 -21.96 1.40 17.78
N TRP A 98 -20.67 1.64 17.63
CA TRP A 98 -19.65 0.75 18.21
C TRP A 98 -19.61 0.84 19.75
N GLU A 99 -19.78 2.03 20.31
CA GLU A 99 -19.91 2.22 21.77
C GLU A 99 -21.15 1.54 22.34
N GLU A 100 -22.27 1.53 21.62
CA GLU A 100 -23.47 0.81 22.03
C GLU A 100 -23.23 -0.69 22.11
N VAL A 101 -22.61 -1.27 21.08
CA VAL A 101 -22.27 -2.70 21.08
C VAL A 101 -21.27 -3.03 22.19
N ALA A 102 -20.26 -2.20 22.41
CA ALA A 102 -19.31 -2.38 23.52
C ALA A 102 -20.03 -2.44 24.89
N ARG A 103 -20.99 -1.52 25.12
CA ARG A 103 -21.82 -1.52 26.34
C ARG A 103 -22.67 -2.78 26.48
N GLU A 104 -23.30 -3.24 25.40
CA GLU A 104 -24.15 -4.44 25.42
C GLU A 104 -23.36 -5.71 25.75
N TYR A 105 -22.13 -5.80 25.26
CA TYR A 105 -21.23 -6.92 25.53
C TYR A 105 -20.42 -6.75 26.82
N GLY A 106 -20.57 -5.63 27.52
CA GLY A 106 -19.87 -5.34 28.78
C GLY A 106 -18.35 -5.27 28.62
N MET A 107 -17.87 -4.72 27.51
CA MET A 107 -16.44 -4.65 27.16
C MET A 107 -16.02 -3.24 26.74
N LEU A 108 -14.71 -3.03 26.62
CA LEU A 108 -14.16 -1.76 26.15
C LEU A 108 -14.37 -1.63 24.63
N LEU A 109 -14.49 -0.38 24.15
CA LEU A 109 -14.64 -0.10 22.72
C LEU A 109 -13.45 -0.64 21.92
N GLU A 110 -12.25 -0.48 22.46
CA GLU A 110 -11.00 -0.94 21.87
C GLU A 110 -10.95 -2.48 21.75
N ASP A 111 -11.55 -3.20 22.70
CA ASP A 111 -11.65 -4.66 22.66
C ASP A 111 -12.63 -5.13 21.56
N VAL A 112 -13.69 -4.36 21.28
CA VAL A 112 -14.57 -4.62 20.13
C VAL A 112 -13.79 -4.39 18.83
N GLN A 113 -13.09 -3.25 18.72
CA GLN A 113 -12.34 -2.87 17.51
C GLN A 113 -11.17 -3.79 17.18
N SER A 114 -10.49 -4.32 18.19
CA SER A 114 -9.34 -5.22 18.03
C SER A 114 -9.72 -6.67 17.75
N PHE A 115 -11.01 -6.96 17.55
CA PHE A 115 -11.52 -8.32 17.32
C PHE A 115 -11.32 -9.27 18.53
N ALA A 116 -11.12 -8.74 19.74
CA ALA A 116 -10.97 -9.56 20.94
C ALA A 116 -12.23 -10.38 21.26
N ASN A 117 -13.39 -9.89 20.81
CA ASN A 117 -14.65 -10.63 20.79
C ASN A 117 -15.27 -10.56 19.39
N GLU A 118 -15.12 -11.64 18.65
CA GLU A 118 -15.63 -11.80 17.28
C GLU A 118 -17.13 -11.52 17.16
N LYS A 119 -17.94 -11.91 18.16
CA LYS A 119 -19.40 -11.68 18.13
C LYS A 119 -19.73 -10.19 18.26
N ALA A 120 -19.07 -9.50 19.19
CA ALA A 120 -19.26 -8.07 19.36
C ALA A 120 -18.82 -7.30 18.11
N TYR A 121 -17.68 -7.67 17.53
CA TYR A 121 -17.18 -7.06 16.30
C TYR A 121 -18.17 -7.21 15.14
N TYR A 122 -18.64 -8.43 14.85
CA TYR A 122 -19.57 -8.64 13.75
C TYR A 122 -20.94 -8.00 13.99
N GLU A 123 -21.41 -7.92 15.24
CA GLU A 123 -22.63 -7.18 15.58
C GLU A 123 -22.47 -5.68 15.31
N ALA A 124 -21.33 -5.09 15.69
CA ALA A 124 -21.02 -3.68 15.38
C ALA A 124 -20.97 -3.43 13.88
N GLN A 125 -20.24 -4.26 13.12
CA GLN A 125 -20.19 -4.16 11.66
C GLN A 125 -21.58 -4.30 11.01
N LYS A 126 -22.40 -5.23 11.50
CA LYS A 126 -23.75 -5.43 10.99
C LYS A 126 -24.61 -4.18 11.21
N ARG A 127 -24.58 -3.60 12.41
CA ARG A 127 -25.34 -2.39 12.75
C ARG A 127 -24.87 -1.17 11.96
N GLU A 128 -23.56 -1.05 11.77
CA GLU A 128 -22.98 -0.04 10.86
C GLU A 128 -23.49 -0.25 9.42
N GLY A 129 -23.48 -1.48 8.92
CA GLY A 129 -24.06 -1.81 7.61
C GLY A 129 -25.56 -1.50 7.49
N ASP A 130 -26.34 -1.80 8.53
CA ASP A 130 -27.76 -1.44 8.62
C ASP A 130 -27.96 0.07 8.60
N PHE A 131 -27.17 0.82 9.38
CA PHE A 131 -27.19 2.27 9.41
C PHE A 131 -26.90 2.87 8.03
N MET A 132 -25.85 2.39 7.36
CA MET A 132 -25.49 2.84 6.01
C MET A 132 -26.62 2.55 5.01
N ARG A 133 -27.30 1.39 5.11
CA ARG A 133 -28.43 1.06 4.23
C ARG A 133 -29.64 2.00 4.41
N VAL A 134 -29.94 2.40 5.64
CA VAL A 134 -31.06 3.34 5.91
C VAL A 134 -30.79 4.72 5.33
N HIS A 135 -29.52 5.12 5.26
CA HIS A 135 -29.11 6.39 4.67
C HIS A 135 -28.87 6.30 3.16
N LYS A 136 -29.21 5.19 2.51
CA LYS A 136 -29.25 5.10 1.04
C LYS A 136 -30.50 5.79 0.51
N THR A 137 -30.31 6.75 -0.38
CA THR A 137 -31.36 7.30 -1.24
C THR A 137 -31.17 6.74 -2.65
N GLU A 138 -32.24 6.26 -3.27
CA GLU A 138 -32.26 5.99 -4.71
C GLU A 138 -32.73 7.24 -5.43
N GLU A 139 -31.82 7.90 -6.17
CA GLU A 139 -32.17 8.95 -7.12
C GLU A 139 -31.68 8.51 -8.51
N ASP A 140 -32.59 8.48 -9.49
CA ASP A 140 -32.32 8.07 -10.88
C ASP A 140 -31.63 6.70 -11.07
N GLY A 141 -31.88 5.74 -10.18
CA GLY A 141 -31.29 4.39 -10.23
C GLY A 141 -29.81 4.35 -9.80
N VAL A 142 -29.32 5.43 -9.19
CA VAL A 142 -28.03 5.49 -8.52
C VAL A 142 -28.28 5.39 -7.01
N GLU A 143 -27.70 4.38 -6.38
CA GLU A 143 -27.69 4.29 -4.92
C GLU A 143 -26.70 5.33 -4.36
N GLU A 144 -27.21 6.38 -3.71
CA GLU A 144 -26.37 7.36 -3.02
C GLU A 144 -26.48 7.17 -1.51
N VAL A 145 -25.36 6.91 -0.85
CA VAL A 145 -25.33 6.83 0.63
C VAL A 145 -25.15 8.25 1.17
N SER A 146 -26.20 8.80 1.79
CA SER A 146 -26.21 10.12 2.41
C SER A 146 -25.53 10.14 3.79
N LEU A 147 -24.27 9.66 3.87
CA LEU A 147 -23.49 9.75 5.10
C LEU A 147 -22.88 11.14 5.25
N ILE A 148 -23.06 11.74 6.43
CA ILE A 148 -22.37 12.97 6.80
C ILE A 148 -20.96 12.58 7.25
N MET A 149 -19.98 12.83 6.38
CA MET A 149 -18.57 12.55 6.65
C MET A 149 -18.04 13.51 7.72
N THR A 150 -17.17 13.01 8.60
CA THR A 150 -16.55 13.86 9.62
C THR A 150 -15.59 14.87 8.97
N PRO A 151 -15.44 16.09 9.52
CA PRO A 151 -14.48 17.07 9.02
C PRO A 151 -13.04 16.51 8.95
N GLU A 152 -12.64 15.74 9.95
CA GLU A 152 -11.31 15.11 10.02
C GLU A 152 -11.10 14.12 8.88
N TYR A 153 -12.13 13.34 8.53
CA TYR A 153 -12.03 12.39 7.42
C TYR A 153 -12.02 13.10 6.07
N GLN A 154 -12.78 14.18 5.90
CA GLN A 154 -12.73 15.01 4.70
C GLN A 154 -11.36 15.66 4.49
N GLU A 155 -10.72 16.13 5.57
CA GLU A 155 -9.34 16.63 5.51
C GLU A 155 -8.36 15.52 5.15
N TRP A 156 -8.52 14.34 5.75
CA TRP A 156 -7.70 13.18 5.41
C TRP A 156 -7.87 12.74 3.95
N GLN A 157 -9.08 12.76 3.41
CA GLN A 157 -9.34 12.45 1.99
C GLN A 157 -8.59 13.38 1.05
N LYS A 158 -8.47 14.68 1.37
CA LYS A 158 -7.64 15.61 0.59
C LYS A 158 -6.17 15.20 0.60
N LYS A 159 -5.66 14.72 1.74
CA LYS A 159 -4.28 14.19 1.83
C LYS A 159 -4.13 12.91 1.02
N ASN A 160 -5.12 12.00 1.07
CA ASN A 160 -5.10 10.76 0.31
C ASN A 160 -5.18 11.00 -1.21
N GLU A 161 -5.98 11.98 -1.63
CA GLU A 161 -6.05 12.41 -3.03
C GLU A 161 -4.74 13.07 -3.48
N ALA A 162 -4.09 13.88 -2.64
CA ALA A 162 -2.77 14.41 -2.95
C ALA A 162 -1.72 13.29 -3.11
N LEU A 163 -1.77 12.27 -2.25
CA LEU A 163 -0.92 11.08 -2.37
C LEU A 163 -1.18 10.31 -3.67
N LYS A 164 -2.45 10.12 -4.04
CA LYS A 164 -2.85 9.50 -5.31
C LYS A 164 -2.27 10.24 -6.51
N ASN A 165 -2.41 11.56 -6.55
CA ASN A 165 -1.86 12.37 -7.63
C ASN A 165 -0.33 12.25 -7.72
N ARG A 166 0.37 12.18 -6.58
CA ARG A 166 1.83 11.93 -6.55
C ARG A 166 2.18 10.55 -7.10
N LEU A 167 1.47 9.50 -6.70
CA LEU A 167 1.68 8.14 -7.18
C LEU A 167 1.43 8.03 -8.70
N GLN A 168 0.35 8.62 -9.19
CA GLN A 168 0.03 8.64 -10.63
C GLN A 168 1.11 9.34 -11.45
N ASN A 169 1.66 10.45 -10.95
CA ASN A 169 2.76 11.14 -11.63
C ASN A 169 4.03 10.29 -11.68
N LEU A 170 4.43 9.67 -10.56
CA LEU A 170 5.58 8.77 -10.52
C LEU A 170 5.42 7.58 -11.46
N MET A 171 4.24 6.97 -11.46
CA MET A 171 3.91 5.84 -12.32
C MET A 171 3.95 6.23 -13.81
N LYS A 172 3.41 7.40 -14.15
CA LYS A 172 3.47 7.95 -15.50
C LYS A 172 4.91 8.19 -15.95
N GLU A 173 5.75 8.77 -15.09
CA GLU A 173 7.18 8.98 -15.39
C GLU A 173 7.91 7.66 -15.58
N PHE A 174 7.67 6.67 -14.72
CA PHE A 174 8.23 5.32 -14.86
C PHE A 174 7.83 4.67 -16.19
N ASN A 175 6.53 4.65 -16.49
CA ASN A 175 5.99 4.05 -17.71
C ASN A 175 6.51 4.75 -18.99
N LEU A 176 6.78 6.07 -18.93
CA LEU A 176 7.37 6.83 -20.04
C LEU A 176 8.88 6.67 -20.19
N SER A 177 9.60 6.28 -19.13
CA SER A 177 11.07 6.21 -19.14
C SER A 177 11.64 5.16 -20.10
N GLY A 178 10.80 4.29 -20.67
CA GLY A 178 11.18 3.31 -21.69
C GLY A 178 12.11 2.19 -21.20
N ASN A 179 12.46 2.17 -19.91
CA ASN A 179 13.41 1.24 -19.32
C ASN A 179 12.80 -0.11 -18.90
N ILE A 180 11.48 -0.28 -19.05
CA ILE A 180 10.79 -1.50 -18.61
C ILE A 180 11.07 -2.64 -19.60
N LYS A 181 11.69 -3.73 -19.11
CA LYS A 181 11.83 -5.00 -19.85
C LYS A 181 10.62 -5.89 -19.54
N GLY A 182 10.05 -6.58 -20.54
CA GLY A 182 8.90 -7.49 -20.34
C GLY A 182 7.76 -7.28 -21.34
N THR A 183 6.73 -8.14 -21.34
CA THR A 183 5.56 -8.06 -22.25
C THR A 183 4.31 -7.47 -21.60
N HIS A 184 4.31 -7.26 -20.28
CA HIS A 184 3.17 -6.79 -19.49
C HIS A 184 3.38 -5.38 -18.91
N LYS A 185 3.99 -4.50 -19.72
CA LYS A 185 4.64 -3.24 -19.32
C LYS A 185 3.68 -2.12 -18.92
N GLU A 186 2.99 -2.26 -17.81
CA GLU A 186 2.36 -1.12 -17.17
C GLU A 186 2.17 -1.40 -15.69
N LEU A 187 2.83 -0.58 -14.85
CA LEU A 187 2.36 -0.40 -13.49
C LEU A 187 1.01 0.27 -13.53
N VAL A 188 0.06 -0.30 -12.79
CA VAL A 188 -1.29 0.19 -12.64
C VAL A 188 -1.50 0.61 -11.20
N LEU A 189 -2.25 1.70 -11.02
CA LEU A 189 -2.75 2.14 -9.73
C LEU A 189 -4.25 1.84 -9.68
N THR A 190 -4.64 0.94 -8.79
CA THR A 190 -6.04 0.62 -8.49
C THR A 190 -6.47 1.24 -7.16
N GLU A 191 -7.78 1.43 -7.01
CA GLU A 191 -8.39 1.99 -5.80
C GLU A 191 -9.37 0.98 -5.22
N ASP A 192 -9.20 0.65 -3.95
CA ASP A 192 -10.14 -0.19 -3.18
C ASP A 192 -10.52 0.53 -1.88
N GLY A 193 -11.73 1.08 -1.87
CA GLY A 193 -12.19 2.03 -0.86
C GLY A 193 -11.27 3.25 -0.80
N ASP A 194 -10.50 3.35 0.26
CA ASP A 194 -9.55 4.44 0.50
C ASP A 194 -8.07 4.02 0.36
N THR A 195 -7.85 2.78 -0.10
CA THR A 195 -6.54 2.20 -0.32
C THR A 195 -6.13 2.37 -1.78
N LEU A 196 -4.93 2.90 -2.00
CA LEU A 196 -4.33 3.01 -3.34
C LEU A 196 -3.35 1.85 -3.52
N THR A 197 -3.51 1.02 -4.55
CA THR A 197 -2.62 -0.14 -4.76
C THR A 197 -1.90 -0.06 -6.09
N LEU A 198 -0.57 -0.04 -6.05
CA LEU A 198 0.30 -0.07 -7.21
C LEU A 198 0.76 -1.50 -7.47
N HIS A 199 0.57 -1.97 -8.70
CA HIS A 199 0.97 -3.32 -9.10
C HIS A 199 1.19 -3.43 -10.62
N PRO A 200 2.08 -4.30 -11.08
CA PRO A 200 2.09 -4.79 -12.46
C PRO A 200 0.98 -5.83 -12.69
N GLY A 201 0.85 -6.30 -13.93
CA GLY A 201 0.06 -7.50 -14.25
C GLY A 201 -1.45 -7.32 -14.03
N ALA A 202 -2.01 -6.20 -14.49
CA ALA A 202 -3.41 -5.82 -14.25
C ALA A 202 -4.44 -6.94 -14.43
N VAL A 203 -4.26 -7.79 -15.45
CA VAL A 203 -5.16 -8.92 -15.74
C VAL A 203 -5.11 -9.97 -14.63
N ASP A 204 -3.91 -10.42 -14.23
CA ASP A 204 -3.77 -11.44 -13.20
C ASP A 204 -4.07 -10.89 -11.79
N TYR A 205 -3.81 -9.59 -11.56
CA TYR A 205 -4.25 -8.89 -10.34
C TYR A 205 -5.78 -8.88 -10.24
N GLN A 206 -6.45 -8.36 -11.28
CA GLN A 206 -7.91 -8.20 -11.29
C GLN A 206 -8.62 -9.55 -11.19
N ARG A 207 -8.15 -10.56 -11.93
CA ARG A 207 -8.71 -11.92 -11.85
C ARG A 207 -8.68 -12.47 -10.43
N HIS A 208 -7.61 -12.22 -9.70
CA HIS A 208 -7.49 -12.65 -8.30
C HIS A 208 -8.35 -11.81 -7.35
N PHE A 209 -8.52 -10.54 -7.64
CA PHE A 209 -9.43 -9.67 -6.90
C PHE A 209 -10.89 -10.13 -7.08
N ASP A 210 -11.32 -10.35 -8.32
CA ASP A 210 -12.68 -10.81 -8.66
C ASP A 210 -12.99 -12.17 -8.03
N ALA A 211 -12.06 -13.14 -8.12
CA ALA A 211 -12.26 -14.46 -7.53
C ALA A 211 -12.42 -14.40 -6.00
N LYS A 212 -11.72 -13.48 -5.32
CA LYS A 212 -11.90 -13.25 -3.88
C LYS A 212 -13.28 -12.67 -3.56
N ILE A 213 -13.77 -11.74 -4.36
CA ILE A 213 -15.08 -11.10 -4.15
C ILE A 213 -16.23 -12.09 -4.34
N HIS A 214 -16.13 -12.94 -5.36
CA HIS A 214 -17.23 -13.85 -5.72
C HIS A 214 -17.20 -15.20 -4.98
N GLU A 215 -16.24 -15.41 -4.07
CA GLU A 215 -15.96 -16.73 -3.46
C GLU A 215 -15.79 -17.85 -4.51
N GLU A 216 -15.49 -17.48 -5.76
CA GLU A 216 -15.40 -18.36 -6.93
C GLU A 216 -14.04 -19.06 -6.95
N GLY A 217 -13.77 -19.89 -5.94
CA GLY A 217 -12.61 -20.78 -5.91
C GLY A 217 -11.25 -20.07 -6.09
N SER A 218 -10.28 -20.81 -6.61
CA SER A 218 -8.92 -20.30 -6.85
C SER A 218 -8.90 -19.40 -8.08
N ALA A 219 -8.37 -18.18 -7.94
CA ALA A 219 -8.00 -17.34 -9.09
C ALA A 219 -6.92 -17.97 -9.99
N ARG A 220 -6.25 -19.01 -9.49
CA ARG A 220 -5.15 -19.67 -10.17
C ARG A 220 -5.68 -20.75 -11.11
N PRO A 221 -5.07 -20.93 -12.28
CA PRO A 221 -5.48 -21.98 -13.20
C PRO A 221 -5.28 -23.37 -12.60
N ASP A 222 -6.28 -24.25 -12.73
CA ASP A 222 -6.16 -25.68 -12.40
C ASP A 222 -5.32 -26.45 -13.44
N ASN A 223 -5.25 -25.92 -14.66
CA ASN A 223 -4.47 -26.49 -15.75
C ASN A 223 -2.96 -26.28 -15.49
N PRO A 224 -2.14 -27.36 -15.47
CA PRO A 224 -0.69 -27.26 -15.25
C PRO A 224 0.04 -26.31 -16.21
N GLU A 225 -0.37 -26.23 -17.49
CA GLU A 225 0.28 -25.35 -18.46
C GLU A 225 0.00 -23.87 -18.17
N ASP A 226 -1.25 -23.55 -17.80
CA ASP A 226 -1.64 -22.19 -17.44
C ASP A 226 -1.01 -21.77 -16.11
N TYR A 227 -0.90 -22.69 -15.15
CA TYR A 227 -0.20 -22.47 -13.88
C TYR A 227 1.29 -22.20 -14.11
N LYS A 228 1.94 -22.97 -14.99
CA LYS A 228 3.33 -22.75 -15.39
C LYS A 228 3.50 -21.40 -16.09
N ALA A 229 2.58 -21.03 -16.97
CA ALA A 229 2.58 -19.73 -17.64
C ALA A 229 2.41 -18.57 -16.62
N LEU A 230 1.57 -18.75 -15.60
CA LEU A 230 1.43 -17.79 -14.50
C LEU A 230 2.73 -17.64 -13.73
N GLY A 231 3.47 -18.72 -13.48
CA GLY A 231 4.79 -18.64 -12.85
C GLY A 231 5.82 -17.86 -13.67
N VAL A 232 5.79 -17.99 -15.00
CA VAL A 232 6.64 -17.16 -15.88
C VAL A 232 6.25 -15.68 -15.77
N ARG A 233 4.95 -15.37 -15.83
CA ARG A 233 4.47 -13.98 -15.70
C ARG A 233 4.76 -13.37 -14.32
N LEU A 234 4.63 -14.14 -13.24
CA LEU A 234 4.99 -13.68 -11.91
C LEU A 234 6.45 -13.21 -11.85
N HIS A 235 7.38 -13.96 -12.43
CA HIS A 235 8.77 -13.53 -12.49
C HIS A 235 8.95 -12.24 -13.31
N GLU A 236 8.24 -12.09 -14.42
CA GLU A 236 8.24 -10.84 -15.19
C GLU A 236 7.70 -9.67 -14.37
N TYR A 237 6.63 -9.88 -13.59
CA TYR A 237 6.06 -8.88 -12.70
C TYR A 237 7.01 -8.49 -11.56
N GLN A 238 7.72 -9.48 -10.99
CA GLN A 238 8.74 -9.23 -9.97
C GLN A 238 9.93 -8.44 -10.53
N ASP A 239 10.34 -8.74 -11.77
CA ASP A 239 11.39 -7.98 -12.44
C ASP A 239 10.94 -6.55 -12.77
N GLU A 240 9.69 -6.34 -13.21
CA GLU A 240 9.11 -5.01 -13.39
C GLU A 240 9.08 -4.21 -12.08
N MET A 241 8.76 -4.85 -10.95
CA MET A 241 8.81 -4.21 -9.63
C MET A 241 10.25 -3.84 -9.20
N LYS A 242 11.27 -4.63 -9.60
CA LYS A 242 12.69 -4.28 -9.39
C LYS A 242 13.15 -3.13 -10.27
N ASP A 243 12.67 -3.07 -11.52
CA ASP A 243 12.91 -1.94 -12.41
C ASP A 243 12.28 -0.66 -11.81
N PHE A 244 11.06 -0.76 -11.27
CA PHE A 244 10.41 0.33 -10.55
C PHE A 244 11.19 0.76 -9.31
N ASN A 245 11.68 -0.18 -8.50
CA ASN A 245 12.54 0.10 -7.36
C ASN A 245 13.78 0.92 -7.77
N SER A 246 14.45 0.50 -8.86
CA SER A 246 15.63 1.19 -9.39
C SER A 246 15.29 2.61 -9.87
N PHE A 247 14.11 2.79 -10.46
CA PHE A 247 13.58 4.10 -10.82
C PHE A 247 13.33 4.98 -9.58
N LEU A 248 12.71 4.46 -8.53
CA LEU A 248 12.47 5.20 -7.28
C LEU A 248 13.79 5.65 -6.63
N GLU A 249 14.79 4.78 -6.59
CA GLU A 249 16.13 5.12 -6.12
C GLU A 249 16.74 6.29 -6.92
N ALA A 250 16.65 6.23 -8.25
CA ALA A 250 17.13 7.29 -9.13
C ALA A 250 16.40 8.62 -8.91
N CYS A 251 15.07 8.58 -8.74
CA CYS A 251 14.26 9.75 -8.39
C CYS A 251 14.73 10.37 -7.06
N TYR A 252 14.92 9.55 -6.03
CA TYR A 252 15.31 9.98 -4.69
C TYR A 252 16.66 10.70 -4.67
N PHE A 253 17.65 10.19 -5.41
CA PHE A 253 18.99 10.78 -5.50
C PHE A 253 19.14 11.84 -6.60
N SER A 254 18.07 12.15 -7.35
CA SER A 254 18.10 13.21 -8.36
C SER A 254 18.19 14.60 -7.72
N ARG A 255 18.85 15.55 -8.42
CA ARG A 255 19.09 16.94 -7.95
C ARG A 255 17.83 17.83 -7.87
N GLY A 256 16.64 17.28 -8.08
CA GLY A 256 15.36 18.01 -8.01
C GLY A 256 14.41 17.49 -6.93
N PHE A 257 14.79 16.44 -6.19
CA PHE A 257 13.95 15.89 -5.14
C PHE A 257 14.14 16.69 -3.84
N ASP A 258 13.17 17.56 -3.55
CA ASP A 258 13.12 18.33 -2.33
C ASP A 258 12.58 17.50 -1.17
N ILE A 259 13.46 17.22 -0.20
CA ILE A 259 13.15 16.42 0.99
C ILE A 259 12.22 17.21 1.93
N SER A 260 12.27 18.55 1.91
CA SER A 260 11.51 19.39 2.83
C SER A 260 10.00 19.36 2.56
N ALA A 261 9.60 19.05 1.33
CA ALA A 261 8.20 18.85 0.94
C ALA A 261 7.55 17.59 1.54
N LEU A 262 8.30 16.78 2.30
CA LEU A 262 7.81 15.55 2.94
C LEU A 262 7.56 15.68 4.44
N GLU A 263 7.85 16.85 5.04
CA GLU A 263 7.73 17.09 6.49
C GLU A 263 6.47 17.89 6.88
N GLU A 264 5.58 18.19 5.92
CA GLU A 264 4.24 18.77 6.12
C GLU A 264 3.13 17.70 6.18
#